data_AF-A0A5J6V3D3-F1
#
_entry.id   AF-A0A5J6V3D3-F1
#
_cell.length_a   1.000
_cell.length_b   1.000
_cell.length_c   1.000
_cell.angle_alpha   90.00
_cell.angle_beta   90.00
_cell.angle_gamma   90.00
#
_symmetry.space_group_name_H-M   'P 1'
#
loop_
_entity.id
_entity.type
_entity.pdbx_description
1 polymer ?
#
loop_
_entity_poly.entity_id
_entity_poly.type
_entity_poly.pdbx_seq_one_letter_code
_entity_poly.pdbx_strand_id
1 'polypeptide(L)'
;MSTPRPSTGSGVRPPEVTLRTITLVGWGLLAWAVVLAVLLLAPSLRAGERSWWVWVPVAGMALGALGYGYLRRGKGNASEA
;
A
#
# COMPACT_ATOMS: atom_id res chain seq x y z
N MET A 1 -15.00 -45.00 -30.60
CA MET A 1 -13.65 -44.41 -30.44
C MET A 1 -13.85 -42.97 -30.02
N SER A 2 -13.87 -42.70 -28.71
CA SER A 2 -14.20 -41.39 -28.16
C SER A 2 -12.93 -40.59 -27.94
N THR A 3 -12.76 -39.51 -28.69
CA THR A 3 -11.60 -38.61 -28.59
C THR A 3 -11.68 -37.84 -27.25
N PRO A 4 -10.66 -37.92 -26.38
CA PRO A 4 -10.64 -37.09 -25.18
C PRO A 4 -10.42 -35.63 -25.59
N ARG A 5 -11.36 -34.75 -25.19
CA ARG A 5 -11.30 -33.31 -25.46
C ARG A 5 -10.26 -32.68 -24.52
N PRO A 6 -9.23 -31.97 -25.00
CA PRO A 6 -8.25 -31.32 -24.11
C PRO A 6 -8.93 -30.19 -23.33
N SER A 7 -9.03 -30.36 -22.01
CA SER A 7 -9.45 -29.34 -21.07
C SER A 7 -8.24 -28.49 -20.68
N THR A 8 -7.97 -27.42 -21.44
CA THR A 8 -6.88 -26.48 -21.12
C THR A 8 -7.40 -25.05 -21.05
N GLY A 9 -8.32 -24.81 -20.12
CA GLY A 9 -8.46 -23.50 -19.48
C GLY A 9 -7.48 -23.46 -18.31
N SER A 10 -6.21 -23.18 -18.58
CA SER A 10 -5.25 -22.85 -17.51
C SER A 10 -5.70 -21.54 -16.88
N GLY A 11 -6.45 -21.63 -15.79
CA GLY A 11 -6.88 -20.48 -15.01
C GLY A 11 -5.63 -19.71 -14.56
N VAL A 12 -5.38 -18.57 -15.21
CA VAL A 12 -4.40 -17.60 -14.76
C VAL A 12 -4.89 -17.14 -13.40
N ARG A 13 -4.34 -17.71 -12.32
CA ARG A 13 -4.58 -17.21 -10.97
C ARG A 13 -3.91 -15.84 -10.90
N PRO A 14 -4.66 -14.74 -10.71
CA PRO A 14 -4.04 -13.44 -10.55
C PRO A 14 -3.06 -13.51 -9.37
N PRO A 15 -1.84 -13.01 -9.53
CA PRO A 15 -0.76 -13.24 -8.57
C PRO A 15 -1.15 -12.69 -7.18
N GLU A 16 -0.88 -13.48 -6.13
CA GLU A 16 -1.07 -13.09 -4.71
C GLU A 16 -0.28 -11.84 -4.30
N VAL A 17 0.60 -11.36 -5.19
CA VAL A 17 1.40 -10.14 -5.07
C VAL A 17 0.56 -8.96 -4.59
N THR A 18 -0.69 -8.79 -5.04
CA THR A 18 -1.52 -7.65 -4.65
C THR A 18 -1.89 -7.65 -3.15
N LEU A 19 -2.14 -8.83 -2.56
CA LEU A 19 -2.40 -8.96 -1.11
C LEU A 19 -1.13 -8.68 -0.28
N ARG A 20 0.04 -9.05 -0.81
CA ARG A 20 1.32 -8.72 -0.18
C ARG A 20 1.59 -7.21 -0.25
N THR A 21 1.29 -6.58 -1.38
CA THR A 21 1.49 -5.13 -1.57
C THR A 21 0.56 -4.30 -0.68
N ILE A 22 -0.73 -4.64 -0.56
CA ILE A 22 -1.64 -3.88 0.31
C ILE A 22 -1.25 -3.96 1.79
N THR A 23 -0.75 -5.13 2.23
CA THR A 23 -0.23 -5.33 3.58
C THR A 23 1.02 -4.49 3.82
N LEU A 24 1.93 -4.45 2.84
CA LEU A 24 3.17 -3.67 2.91
C LEU A 24 2.89 -2.16 2.93
N VAL A 25 1.92 -1.69 2.15
CA VAL A 25 1.45 -0.30 2.18
C VAL A 25 0.82 0.04 3.54
N GLY A 26 0.04 -0.87 4.12
CA GLY A 26 -0.52 -0.71 5.47
C GLY A 26 0.58 -0.56 6.53
N TRP A 27 1.61 -1.41 6.48
CA TRP A 27 2.78 -1.28 7.37
C TRP A 27 3.54 0.01 7.16
N GLY A 28 3.72 0.46 5.92
CA GLY A 28 4.33 1.75 5.60
C GLY A 28 3.53 2.92 6.18
N LEU A 29 2.21 2.89 6.09
CA LEU A 29 1.32 3.91 6.67
C LEU A 29 1.44 3.95 8.20
N LEU A 30 1.46 2.77 8.84
CA LEU A 30 1.59 2.65 10.29
C LEU A 30 2.96 3.16 10.75
N ALA A 31 4.03 2.80 10.04
CA ALA A 31 5.37 3.30 10.34
C ALA A 31 5.44 4.83 10.23
N TRP A 32 4.84 5.42 9.19
CA TRP A 32 4.79 6.88 9.06
C TRP A 32 3.94 7.56 10.13
N ALA A 33 2.83 6.96 10.57
CA ALA A 33 2.04 7.46 11.68
C ALA A 33 2.84 7.45 12.99
N VAL A 34 3.62 6.39 13.25
CA VAL A 34 4.51 6.30 14.42
C VAL A 34 5.59 7.39 14.36
N VAL A 35 6.22 7.58 13.20
CA VAL A 35 7.23 8.65 13.03
C VAL A 35 6.62 10.04 13.27
N LEU A 36 5.41 10.29 12.76
CA LEU A 36 4.71 11.56 13.02
C LEU A 36 4.42 11.72 14.53
N ALA A 37 3.93 10.67 15.19
CA ALA A 37 3.67 10.72 16.63
C ALA A 37 4.94 11.05 17.42
N VAL A 38 6.08 10.43 17.09
CA VAL A 38 7.38 10.73 17.72
C VAL A 38 7.78 12.20 17.51
N LEU A 39 7.66 12.73 16.29
CA LEU A 39 7.95 14.14 15.98
C LEU A 39 7.04 15.12 16.72
N LEU A 40 5.78 14.75 16.97
CA LEU A 40 4.84 15.57 17.72
C LEU A 40 5.11 15.51 19.23
N LEU A 41 5.40 14.32 19.78
CA LEU A 41 5.68 14.10 21.20
C LEU A 41 7.05 14.63 21.64
N ALA A 42 8.00 14.76 20.72
CA ALA A 42 9.32 15.31 20.99
C ALA A 42 9.55 16.62 20.19
N PRO A 43 8.98 17.76 20.63
CA PRO A 43 9.16 19.07 19.98
C PRO A 43 10.62 19.48 19.84
N SER A 44 11.49 19.00 20.74
CA SER A 44 12.95 19.19 20.69
C SER A 44 13.59 18.61 19.43
N LEU A 45 13.02 17.54 18.85
CA LEU A 45 13.51 16.93 17.60
C LEU A 45 13.23 17.81 16.36
N ARG A 46 12.22 18.68 16.45
CA ARG A 46 11.79 19.57 15.36
C ARG A 46 12.03 21.06 15.67
N ALA A 47 12.96 21.37 16.57
CA ALA A 47 13.32 22.75 16.90
C ALA A 47 14.20 23.39 15.81
N GLY A 48 14.08 24.72 15.66
CA GLY A 48 14.89 25.52 14.74
C GLY A 48 14.71 25.12 13.27
N GLU A 49 15.82 24.94 12.57
CA GLU A 49 15.87 24.56 11.14
C GLU A 49 15.23 23.19 10.84
N ARG A 50 14.93 22.36 11.85
CA ARG A 50 14.33 21.04 11.68
C ARG A 50 12.80 21.05 11.78
N SER A 51 12.20 22.22 11.97
CA SER A 51 10.74 22.35 12.08
C SER A 51 9.98 21.83 10.85
N TRP A 52 10.60 21.88 9.67
CA TRP A 52 10.02 21.33 8.44
C TRP A 52 9.99 19.79 8.39
N TRP A 53 10.70 19.09 9.28
CA TRP A 53 10.74 17.62 9.31
C TRP A 53 9.37 16.98 9.50
N VAL A 54 8.40 17.70 10.07
CA VAL A 54 7.01 17.23 10.20
C VAL A 54 6.38 16.91 8.83
N TRP A 55 6.82 17.57 7.76
CA TRP A 55 6.29 17.34 6.42
C TRP A 55 6.77 16.04 5.79
N VAL A 56 7.90 15.48 6.23
CA VAL A 56 8.42 14.19 5.74
C VAL A 56 7.45 13.05 6.03
N PRO A 57 7.02 12.80 7.29
CA PRO A 57 6.02 11.78 7.57
C PRO A 57 4.63 12.11 7.03
N VAL A 58 4.28 13.40 6.88
CA VAL A 58 3.02 13.80 6.22
C VAL A 58 3.03 13.40 4.75
N ALA A 59 4.12 13.66 4.02
CA ALA A 59 4.27 13.24 2.62
C ALA A 59 4.29 11.71 2.49
N GLY A 60 4.98 11.02 3.41
CA GLY A 60 4.99 9.56 3.48
C GLY A 60 3.59 8.95 3.68
N MET A 61 2.79 9.51 4.61
CA MET A 61 1.41 9.10 4.79
C MET A 61 0.52 9.43 3.59
N ALA A 62 0.68 10.61 2.97
CA ALA A 62 -0.09 11.00 1.80
C ALA A 62 0.17 10.04 0.62
N LEU A 63 1.44 9.76 0.33
CA LEU A 63 1.83 8.82 -0.73
C LEU A 63 1.37 7.39 -0.43
N GLY A 64 1.50 6.94 0.83
CA GLY A 64 1.00 5.64 1.25
C GLY A 64 -0.51 5.51 1.12
N ALA A 65 -1.27 6.55 1.50
CA ALA A 65 -2.72 6.58 1.38
C ALA A 65 -3.19 6.59 -0.08
N LEU A 66 -2.47 7.33 -0.95
CA LEU A 66 -2.70 7.31 -2.40
C LEU A 66 -2.42 5.92 -2.99
N GLY A 67 -1.31 5.29 -2.63
CA GLY A 67 -0.97 3.92 -3.05
C GLY A 67 -2.01 2.90 -2.58
N TYR A 68 -2.47 3.02 -1.32
CA TYR A 68 -3.54 2.19 -0.78
C TYR A 68 -4.87 2.40 -1.53
N GLY A 69 -5.24 3.65 -1.78
CA GLY A 69 -6.43 4.01 -2.55
C GLY A 69 -6.38 3.48 -3.99
N TYR A 70 -5.21 3.51 -4.62
CA TYR A 70 -4.99 2.96 -5.95
C TYR A 70 -5.13 1.43 -5.97
N LEU A 71 -4.48 0.73 -5.03
CA LEU A 71 -4.55 -0.73 -4.91
C LEU A 71 -5.96 -1.22 -4.58
N ARG A 72 -6.68 -0.52 -3.70
CA ARG A 72 -8.07 -0.87 -3.36
C ARG A 72 -9.00 -0.70 -4.57
N ARG A 73 -8.78 0.34 -5.39
CA ARG A 73 -9.57 0.60 -6.60
C ARG A 73 -9.25 -0.37 -7.73
N GLY A 74 -7.99 -0.73 -7.92
CA GLY A 74 -7.59 -1.78 -8.87
C GLY A 74 -8.26 -3.13 -8.58
N LYS A 75 -8.58 -3.40 -7.31
CA LYS A 75 -9.35 -4.57 -6.88
C LYS A 75 -10.83 -4.54 -7.32
N GLY A 76 -11.42 -3.34 -7.44
CA GLY A 76 -12.77 -3.16 -7.96
C GLY A 76 -12.85 -3.35 -9.48
N ASN A 77 -11.85 -2.82 -10.22
CA ASN A 77 -11.77 -2.97 -11.68
C ASN A 77 -11.50 -4.43 -12.13
N ALA A 78 -10.93 -5.27 -11.27
CA ALA A 78 -10.75 -6.69 -11.53
C ALA A 78 -12.01 -7.54 -11.22
N SER A 79 -13.06 -6.95 -10.64
CA SER A 79 -14.34 -7.64 -10.39
C SER A 79 -15.39 -7.41 -11.50
N GLU A 80 -15.12 -6.50 -12.44
CA GLU A 80 -15.99 -6.22 -13.59
C GLU A 80 -15.52 -6.86 -14.90
N ALA A 81 -14.49 -7.72 -14.87
CA ALA A 81 -13.99 -8.45 -16.05
C ALA A 81 -14.46 -9.91 -16.06
#